data_AF-A0A6G1LE37-F1
#
_entry.id   AF-A0A6G1LE37-F1
#
_cell.length_a   1.000
_cell.length_b   1.000
_cell.length_c   1.000
_cell.angle_alpha   90.00
_cell.angle_beta   90.00
_cell.angle_gamma   90.00
#
_symmetry.space_group_name_H-M   'P 1'
#
loop_
_entity.id
_entity.type
_entity.pdbx_description
1 polymer ?
#
loop_
_entity_poly.entity_id
_entity_poly.type
_entity_poly.pdbx_seq_one_letter_code
_entity_poly.pdbx_strand_id
1 'polypeptide(L)'
;MIARCVQTALYAIYYPAAAQTPSPHSMRSCRDRQRLYKAVVITMFLFTLYQVDCSIQREPNFYRSLGVLYDADHKTARAALRKLAKQHHPDKVDPEVQHLAIDTFIRLRDTVNVVGDAHLSGVYKHYGPLALDCTGDCSVNDKHISQAFTQQMSFYVTCVVEVVILVRRGKWRWLWCPFILITILAIVEANAELPDSTLGMVPHAVASFLKLTRLSNRYLKFELVTILRAIVKASFVALTQLRRINVAAYIWRGTWY
;
A
#
# COMPACT_ATOMS: atom_id res chain seq x y z
N MET A 1 -28.06 -0.80 -5.29
CA MET A 1 -28.65 -0.35 -6.57
C MET A 1 -27.84 -0.86 -7.75
N ILE A 2 -26.55 -0.54 -7.84
CA ILE A 2 -25.63 -0.94 -8.94
C ILE A 2 -25.62 -2.45 -9.25
N ALA A 3 -25.44 -3.31 -8.24
CA ALA A 3 -25.46 -4.76 -8.45
C ALA A 3 -26.80 -5.31 -8.99
N ARG A 4 -27.91 -4.56 -8.85
CA ARG A 4 -29.21 -4.91 -9.46
C ARG A 4 -29.17 -4.61 -10.96
N CYS A 5 -28.71 -3.42 -11.33
CA CYS A 5 -28.61 -2.96 -12.71
C CYS A 5 -27.63 -3.82 -13.52
N VAL A 6 -26.48 -4.16 -12.95
CA VAL A 6 -25.48 -5.03 -13.60
C VAL A 6 -26.05 -6.44 -13.79
N GLN A 7 -26.78 -6.98 -12.81
CA GLN A 7 -27.41 -8.30 -12.94
C GLN A 7 -28.49 -8.31 -14.04
N THR A 8 -29.33 -7.27 -14.13
CA THR A 8 -30.32 -7.15 -15.22
C THR A 8 -29.66 -7.01 -16.59
N ALA A 9 -28.56 -6.26 -16.70
CA ALA A 9 -27.82 -6.14 -17.95
C ALA A 9 -27.17 -7.48 -18.36
N LEU A 10 -26.55 -8.19 -17.41
CA LEU A 10 -25.96 -9.50 -17.67
C LEU A 10 -27.02 -10.53 -18.08
N TYR A 11 -28.18 -10.55 -17.43
CA TYR A 11 -29.26 -11.45 -17.83
C TYR A 11 -29.87 -11.09 -19.19
N ALA A 12 -29.97 -9.82 -19.54
CA ALA A 12 -30.41 -9.40 -20.86
C ALA A 12 -29.45 -9.82 -21.99
N ILE A 13 -28.14 -9.93 -21.71
CA ILE A 13 -27.12 -10.36 -22.68
C ILE A 13 -27.07 -11.89 -22.78
N TYR A 14 -27.11 -12.60 -21.65
CA TYR A 14 -26.93 -14.07 -21.62
C TYR A 14 -28.21 -14.87 -21.88
N TYR A 15 -29.39 -14.32 -21.59
CA TYR A 15 -30.67 -14.98 -21.87
C TYR A 15 -31.35 -14.28 -23.05
N PRO A 16 -31.31 -14.84 -24.27
CA PRO A 16 -32.08 -14.31 -25.39
C PRO A 16 -33.58 -14.38 -25.07
N ALA A 17 -34.37 -13.49 -25.67
CA ALA A 17 -35.77 -13.18 -25.32
C ALA A 17 -36.75 -14.37 -25.21
N ALA A 18 -36.38 -15.56 -25.71
CA ALA A 18 -37.16 -16.79 -25.63
C ALA A 18 -36.94 -17.61 -24.34
N ALA A 19 -35.87 -17.35 -23.58
CA ALA A 19 -35.60 -18.03 -22.31
C ALA A 19 -36.22 -17.27 -21.14
N GLN A 20 -37.05 -17.94 -20.32
CA GLN A 20 -37.65 -17.32 -19.13
C GLN A 20 -36.55 -16.86 -18.16
N THR A 21 -36.34 -15.55 -18.05
CA THR A 21 -35.44 -14.98 -17.05
C THR A 21 -35.90 -15.38 -15.66
N PRO A 22 -34.99 -15.81 -14.76
CA PRO A 22 -35.37 -16.22 -13.42
C PRO A 22 -36.06 -15.06 -12.68
N SER A 23 -37.17 -15.34 -12.01
CA SER A 23 -37.96 -14.31 -11.34
C SER A 23 -37.09 -13.51 -10.35
N PRO A 24 -37.29 -12.17 -10.23
CA PRO A 24 -36.42 -11.29 -9.44
C PRO A 24 -36.41 -11.62 -7.94
N HIS A 25 -37.35 -12.43 -7.46
CA HIS A 25 -37.45 -12.94 -6.09
C HIS A 25 -37.04 -14.41 -5.94
N SER A 26 -36.61 -15.08 -7.01
CA SER A 26 -36.14 -16.47 -6.93
C SER A 26 -34.83 -16.58 -6.14
N MET A 27 -34.67 -17.69 -5.41
CA MET A 27 -33.45 -18.00 -4.65
C MET A 27 -32.19 -18.02 -5.52
N ARG A 28 -32.32 -18.37 -6.82
CA ARG A 28 -31.22 -18.34 -7.81
C ARG A 28 -30.74 -16.91 -8.05
N SER A 29 -31.67 -15.99 -8.35
CA SER A 29 -31.36 -14.57 -8.59
C SER A 29 -30.67 -13.90 -7.38
N CYS A 30 -31.10 -14.23 -6.15
CA CYS A 30 -30.44 -13.75 -4.94
C CYS A 30 -28.99 -14.27 -4.80
N ARG A 31 -28.72 -15.54 -5.14
CA ARG A 31 -27.38 -16.14 -5.02
C ARG A 31 -26.41 -15.57 -6.05
N ASP A 32 -26.84 -15.38 -7.29
CA ASP A 32 -25.99 -14.82 -8.35
C ASP A 32 -25.63 -13.37 -8.07
N ARG A 33 -26.57 -12.61 -7.51
CA ARG A 33 -26.31 -11.26 -7.02
C ARG A 33 -25.27 -11.20 -5.90
N GLN A 34 -25.29 -12.17 -4.99
CA GLN A 34 -24.28 -12.27 -3.93
C GLN A 34 -22.90 -12.60 -4.52
N ARG A 35 -22.82 -13.48 -5.52
CA ARG A 35 -21.57 -13.80 -6.22
C ARG A 35 -21.02 -12.58 -6.95
N LEU A 36 -21.85 -11.87 -7.70
CA LEU A 36 -21.46 -10.66 -8.42
C LEU A 36 -20.94 -9.58 -7.46
N TYR A 37 -21.64 -9.35 -6.35
CA TYR A 37 -21.19 -8.38 -5.37
C TYR A 37 -19.85 -8.78 -4.72
N LYS A 38 -19.67 -10.05 -4.36
CA LYS A 38 -18.37 -10.55 -3.86
C LYS A 38 -17.27 -10.34 -4.89
N ALA A 39 -17.53 -10.62 -6.17
CA ALA A 39 -16.58 -10.39 -7.25
C ALA A 39 -16.20 -8.90 -7.33
N VAL A 40 -17.17 -7.99 -7.29
CA VAL A 40 -16.91 -6.53 -7.27
C VAL A 40 -16.04 -6.11 -6.08
N VAL A 41 -16.32 -6.64 -4.88
CA VAL A 41 -15.50 -6.34 -3.69
C VAL A 41 -14.07 -6.85 -3.85
N ILE A 42 -13.88 -8.08 -4.37
CA ILE A 42 -12.55 -8.64 -4.63
C ILE A 42 -11.81 -7.84 -5.70
N THR A 43 -12.48 -7.48 -6.80
CA THR A 43 -11.90 -6.65 -7.86
C THR A 43 -11.50 -5.27 -7.32
N MET A 44 -12.33 -4.64 -6.49
CA MET A 44 -11.99 -3.37 -5.84
C MET A 44 -10.77 -3.52 -4.92
N PHE A 45 -10.72 -4.59 -4.13
CA PHE A 45 -9.56 -4.88 -3.28
C PHE A 45 -8.27 -5.03 -4.09
N LEU A 46 -8.30 -5.84 -5.16
CA LEU A 46 -7.15 -6.01 -6.06
C LEU A 46 -6.76 -4.71 -6.78
N PHE A 47 -7.75 -3.92 -7.18
CA PHE A 47 -7.52 -2.62 -7.80
C PHE A 47 -6.82 -1.65 -6.85
N THR A 48 -7.21 -1.61 -5.57
CA THR A 48 -6.51 -0.78 -4.57
C THR A 48 -5.05 -1.21 -4.41
N LEU A 49 -4.76 -2.52 -4.40
CA LEU A 49 -3.38 -3.00 -4.34
C LEU A 49 -2.58 -2.63 -5.59
N TYR A 50 -3.17 -2.83 -6.77
CA TYR A 50 -2.55 -2.44 -8.03
C TYR A 50 -2.27 -0.93 -8.10
N GLN A 51 -3.21 -0.11 -7.64
CA GLN A 51 -3.04 1.34 -7.62
C GLN A 51 -1.85 1.76 -6.74
N VAL A 52 -1.71 1.14 -5.55
CA VAL A 52 -0.61 1.43 -4.64
C VAL A 52 0.72 0.95 -5.21
N ASP A 53 0.79 -0.26 -5.76
CA ASP A 53 2.01 -0.73 -6.43
C ASP A 53 2.40 0.17 -7.62
N CYS A 54 1.43 0.58 -8.44
CA CYS A 54 1.65 1.55 -9.51
C CYS A 54 2.15 2.90 -9.00
N SER A 55 1.61 3.41 -7.88
CA SER A 55 2.11 4.67 -7.30
C SER A 55 3.56 4.57 -6.85
N ILE A 56 3.94 3.45 -6.23
CA ILE A 56 5.33 3.21 -5.79
C ILE A 56 6.28 3.07 -6.99
N GLN A 57 5.82 2.46 -8.09
CA GLN A 57 6.64 2.33 -9.29
C GLN A 57 6.77 3.64 -10.07
N ARG A 58 5.76 4.52 -10.02
CA ARG A 58 5.79 5.83 -10.70
C ARG A 58 6.70 6.84 -10.03
N GLU A 59 6.84 6.78 -8.70
CA GLU A 59 7.77 7.62 -7.95
C GLU A 59 9.07 6.85 -7.69
N PRO A 60 10.11 7.00 -8.54
CA PRO A 60 11.35 6.26 -8.36
C PRO A 60 12.01 6.64 -7.04
N ASN A 61 12.27 5.65 -6.20
CA ASN A 61 13.08 5.83 -5.00
C ASN A 61 14.53 6.24 -5.38
N PHE A 62 15.28 6.78 -4.41
CA PHE A 62 16.61 7.37 -4.64
C PHE A 62 17.64 6.36 -5.16
N TYR A 63 17.48 5.08 -4.82
CA TYR A 63 18.37 4.02 -5.32
C TYR A 63 18.04 3.64 -6.77
N ARG A 64 16.75 3.56 -7.11
CA ARG A 64 16.27 3.30 -8.48
C ARG A 64 16.55 4.48 -9.40
N SER A 65 16.44 5.73 -8.94
CA SER A 65 16.79 6.92 -9.74
C SER A 65 18.27 6.96 -10.10
N LEU A 66 19.15 6.49 -9.21
CA LEU A 66 20.59 6.34 -9.45
C LEU A 66 20.96 5.05 -10.21
N GLY A 67 20.05 4.08 -10.29
CA GLY A 67 20.30 2.77 -10.89
C GLY A 67 21.27 1.90 -10.09
N VAL A 68 21.31 2.06 -8.76
CA VAL A 68 22.20 1.32 -7.85
C VAL A 68 21.42 0.40 -6.93
N LEU A 69 22.10 -0.63 -6.39
CA LEU A 69 21.49 -1.51 -5.38
C LEU A 69 21.23 -0.79 -4.06
N TYR A 70 20.30 -1.31 -3.26
CA TYR A 70 19.92 -0.73 -1.96
C TYR A 70 21.04 -0.75 -0.91
N ASP A 71 22.08 -1.57 -1.14
CA ASP A 71 23.28 -1.70 -0.30
C ASP A 71 24.52 -1.05 -0.93
N ALA A 72 24.31 -0.15 -1.89
CA ALA A 72 25.36 0.57 -2.58
C ALA A 72 26.13 1.50 -1.64
N ASP A 73 27.47 1.38 -1.62
CA ASP A 73 28.37 2.26 -0.88
C ASP A 73 28.39 3.68 -1.49
N HIS A 74 28.74 4.69 -0.69
CA HIS A 74 28.82 6.10 -1.09
C HIS A 74 29.69 6.29 -2.35
N LYS A 75 30.77 5.52 -2.50
CA LYS A 75 31.64 5.55 -3.70
C LYS A 75 30.85 5.18 -4.97
N THR A 76 29.99 4.17 -4.88
CA THR A 76 29.20 3.68 -6.02
C THR A 76 28.09 4.67 -6.39
N ALA A 77 27.45 5.31 -5.41
CA ALA A 77 26.46 6.37 -5.65
C ALA A 77 27.08 7.57 -6.38
N ARG A 78 28.28 8.03 -5.95
CA ARG A 78 29.02 9.10 -6.65
C ARG A 78 29.44 8.70 -8.05
N ALA A 79 29.87 7.44 -8.25
CA ALA A 79 30.21 6.94 -9.58
C ALA A 79 29.00 6.92 -10.53
N ALA A 80 27.83 6.50 -10.03
CA ALA A 80 26.59 6.51 -10.78
C ALA A 80 26.18 7.94 -11.18
N LEU A 81 26.28 8.91 -10.27
CA LEU A 81 26.03 10.32 -10.59
C LEU A 81 26.96 10.84 -11.68
N ARG A 82 28.27 10.52 -11.63
CA ARG A 82 29.20 10.92 -12.71
C ARG A 82 28.80 10.34 -14.07
N LYS A 83 28.27 9.11 -14.09
CA LYS A 83 27.78 8.47 -15.31
C LYS A 83 26.52 9.16 -15.84
N LEU A 84 25.55 9.45 -14.97
CA LEU A 84 24.31 10.14 -15.31
C LEU A 84 24.56 11.60 -15.72
N ALA A 85 25.46 12.30 -15.02
CA ALA A 85 25.87 13.66 -15.33
C ALA A 85 26.49 13.77 -16.73
N LYS A 86 27.24 12.78 -17.19
CA LYS A 86 27.81 12.78 -18.55
C LYS A 86 26.74 12.69 -19.64
N GLN A 87 25.62 12.03 -19.35
CA GLN A 87 24.50 11.79 -20.26
C GLN A 87 23.49 12.95 -20.25
N HIS A 88 23.22 13.51 -19.08
CA HIS A 88 22.18 14.52 -18.85
C HIS A 88 22.73 15.89 -18.44
N HIS A 89 23.98 16.21 -18.82
CA HIS A 89 24.55 17.53 -18.52
C HIS A 89 23.72 18.62 -19.20
N PRO A 90 23.34 19.71 -18.50
CA PRO A 90 22.50 20.77 -19.06
C PRO A 90 23.12 21.47 -20.29
N ASP A 91 24.44 21.41 -20.44
CA ASP A 91 25.14 21.97 -21.62
C ASP A 91 25.04 21.08 -22.88
N LYS A 92 24.52 19.85 -22.77
CA LYS A 92 24.45 18.87 -23.88
C LYS A 92 23.04 18.62 -24.39
N VAL A 93 22.04 19.26 -23.79
CA VAL A 93 20.62 19.12 -24.14
C VAL A 93 20.14 20.37 -24.84
N ASP A 94 19.12 20.20 -25.69
CA ASP A 94 18.50 21.31 -26.39
C ASP A 94 18.00 22.38 -25.40
N PRO A 95 18.08 23.68 -25.77
CA PRO A 95 17.65 24.78 -24.92
C PRO A 95 16.20 24.65 -24.43
N GLU A 96 15.33 24.04 -25.23
CA GLU A 96 13.92 23.81 -24.90
C GLU A 96 13.72 22.84 -23.72
N VAL A 97 14.66 21.90 -23.51
CA VAL A 97 14.60 20.86 -22.46
C VAL A 97 15.59 21.15 -21.32
N GLN A 98 16.37 22.23 -21.44
CA GLN A 98 17.45 22.57 -20.51
C GLN A 98 16.95 22.72 -19.06
N HIS A 99 15.78 23.35 -18.85
CA HIS A 99 15.19 23.51 -17.51
C HIS A 99 14.88 22.15 -16.87
N LEU A 100 14.30 21.21 -17.62
CA LEU A 100 13.98 19.86 -17.11
C LEU A 100 15.25 19.08 -16.77
N ALA A 101 16.32 19.26 -17.55
CA ALA A 101 17.61 18.64 -17.28
C ALA A 101 18.28 19.20 -16.02
N ILE A 102 18.20 20.52 -15.79
CA ILE A 102 18.66 21.17 -14.56
C ILE A 102 17.90 20.60 -13.36
N ASP A 103 16.57 20.57 -13.40
CA ASP A 103 15.74 20.04 -12.30
C ASP A 103 16.03 18.57 -12.00
N THR A 104 16.27 17.77 -13.04
CA THR A 104 16.63 16.35 -12.89
C THR A 104 18.03 16.21 -12.28
N PHE A 105 18.98 17.04 -12.69
CA PHE A 105 20.33 17.03 -12.15
C PHE A 105 20.38 17.45 -10.68
N ILE A 106 19.64 18.48 -10.29
CA ILE A 106 19.50 18.91 -8.89
C ILE A 106 18.96 17.74 -8.06
N ARG A 107 17.86 17.11 -8.51
CA ARG A 107 17.30 15.94 -7.83
C ARG A 107 18.31 14.80 -7.68
N LEU A 108 19.05 14.46 -8.73
CA LEU A 108 20.09 13.41 -8.67
C LEU A 108 21.21 13.76 -7.69
N ARG A 109 21.65 15.03 -7.66
CA ARG A 109 22.65 15.48 -6.69
C ARG A 109 22.14 15.32 -5.26
N ASP A 110 20.90 15.73 -4.99
CA ASP A 110 20.29 15.61 -3.67
C ASP A 110 20.15 14.13 -3.26
N THR A 111 19.78 13.24 -4.19
CA THR A 111 19.74 11.80 -3.91
C THR A 111 21.11 11.24 -3.51
N VAL A 112 22.20 11.67 -4.15
CA VAL A 112 23.55 11.23 -3.77
C VAL A 112 23.97 11.77 -2.41
N ASN A 113 23.60 13.01 -2.07
CA ASN A 113 23.88 13.57 -0.76
C ASN A 113 23.19 12.76 0.35
N VAL A 114 21.93 12.38 0.15
CA VAL A 114 21.17 11.56 1.10
C VAL A 114 21.70 10.13 1.19
N VAL A 115 21.93 9.46 0.06
CA VAL A 115 22.47 8.09 0.03
C VAL A 115 23.88 8.04 0.60
N GLY A 116 24.61 9.15 0.46
CA GLY A 116 25.98 9.25 0.89
C GLY A 116 26.20 9.36 2.39
N ASP A 117 25.27 9.98 3.11
CA ASP A 117 25.32 10.07 4.56
C ASP A 117 24.72 8.80 5.18
N ALA A 118 25.48 8.11 6.04
CA ALA A 118 25.03 6.91 6.73
C ALA A 118 23.76 7.15 7.57
N HIS A 119 23.61 8.34 8.14
CA HIS A 119 22.44 8.69 8.94
C HIS A 119 21.22 8.96 8.06
N LEU A 120 21.34 9.83 7.06
CA LEU A 120 20.23 10.18 6.17
C LEU A 120 19.76 8.98 5.33
N SER A 121 20.70 8.16 4.85
CA SER A 121 20.37 6.92 4.13
C SER A 121 19.64 5.91 5.02
N GLY A 122 20.01 5.81 6.30
CA GLY A 122 19.27 5.04 7.30
C GLY A 122 17.83 5.55 7.42
N VAL A 123 17.66 6.82 7.80
CA VAL A 123 16.34 7.46 7.94
C VAL A 123 15.48 7.27 6.68
N TYR A 124 16.06 7.49 5.51
CA TYR A 124 15.38 7.30 4.22
C TYR A 124 14.94 5.86 3.98
N LYS A 125 15.79 4.86 4.27
CA LYS A 125 15.44 3.43 4.12
C LYS A 125 14.24 3.04 4.98
N HIS A 126 14.08 3.65 6.16
CA HIS A 126 13.01 3.35 7.11
C HIS A 126 11.72 4.15 6.84
N TYR A 127 11.82 5.45 6.62
CA TYR A 127 10.66 6.35 6.60
C TYR A 127 10.35 6.94 5.22
N GLY A 128 11.25 6.78 4.25
CA GLY A 128 11.08 7.28 2.89
C GLY A 128 11.37 8.78 2.73
N PRO A 129 10.96 9.38 1.60
CA PRO A 129 11.32 10.76 1.25
C PRO A 129 10.63 11.83 2.12
N LEU A 130 9.44 11.53 2.65
CA LEU A 130 8.68 12.46 3.51
C LEU A 130 9.37 12.79 4.82
N ALA A 131 10.31 11.96 5.27
CA ALA A 131 11.11 12.23 6.45
C ALA A 131 12.23 13.25 6.17
N LEU A 132 12.59 13.48 4.91
CA LEU A 132 13.67 14.39 4.51
C LEU A 132 13.17 15.81 4.19
N ASP A 133 11.87 15.96 3.96
CA ASP A 133 11.25 17.25 3.64
C ASP A 133 11.05 18.07 4.93
N CYS A 134 12.09 18.83 5.28
CA CYS A 134 12.16 19.65 6.47
C CYS A 134 12.20 21.13 6.07
N THR A 135 11.09 21.84 6.25
CA THR A 135 10.90 23.25 5.85
C THR A 135 11.48 24.27 6.85
N GLY A 136 12.48 23.89 7.65
CA GLY A 136 13.15 24.79 8.61
C GLY A 136 14.46 24.23 9.17
N ASP A 137 15.02 24.88 10.20
CA ASP A 137 16.22 24.41 10.93
C ASP A 137 15.93 23.07 11.61
N CYS A 138 16.17 21.99 10.88
CA CYS A 138 16.15 20.65 11.38
C CYS A 138 17.54 20.32 11.90
N SER A 139 17.72 20.42 13.22
CA SER A 139 18.77 19.64 13.86
C SER A 139 18.48 18.17 13.52
N VAL A 140 19.53 17.48 13.11
CA VAL A 140 19.50 16.22 12.33
C VAL A 140 18.75 15.06 13.03
N ASN A 141 18.40 15.18 14.31
CA ASN A 141 17.86 14.06 15.11
C ASN A 141 16.35 14.17 15.43
N ASP A 142 15.84 15.29 15.94
CA ASP A 142 14.51 15.25 16.60
C ASP A 142 13.33 15.51 15.66
N LYS A 143 13.50 16.37 14.65
CA LYS A 143 12.38 16.82 13.81
C LYS A 143 12.03 15.82 12.70
N HIS A 144 13.02 15.18 12.10
CA HIS A 144 12.80 14.17 11.05
C HIS A 144 12.08 12.93 11.60
N ILE A 145 12.49 12.46 12.78
CA ILE A 145 11.91 11.28 13.42
C ILE A 145 10.50 11.60 13.93
N SER A 146 10.28 12.78 14.52
CA SER A 146 8.95 13.14 15.05
C SER A 146 7.89 13.29 13.96
N GLN A 147 8.22 13.81 12.78
CA GLN A 147 7.28 13.89 11.66
C GLN A 147 6.90 12.50 11.14
N ALA A 148 7.89 11.63 10.92
CA ALA A 148 7.65 10.26 10.48
C ALA A 148 6.85 9.45 11.51
N PHE A 149 7.19 9.61 12.80
CA PHE A 149 6.47 9.02 13.92
C PHE A 149 5.03 9.52 14.00
N THR A 150 4.79 10.81 13.78
CA THR A 150 3.43 11.38 13.77
C THR A 150 2.57 10.76 12.67
N GLN A 151 3.14 10.59 11.46
CA GLN A 151 2.43 9.92 10.37
C GLN A 151 2.12 8.45 10.71
N GLN A 152 3.08 7.73 11.27
CA GLN A 152 2.89 6.34 11.72
C GLN A 152 1.79 6.23 12.79
N MET A 153 1.83 7.09 13.82
CA MET A 153 0.83 7.11 14.89
C MET A 153 -0.57 7.45 14.37
N SER A 154 -0.68 8.40 13.44
CA SER A 154 -1.98 8.76 12.84
C SER A 154 -2.67 7.57 12.15
N PHE A 155 -1.89 6.67 11.53
CA PHE A 155 -2.41 5.46 10.90
C PHE A 155 -2.99 4.48 11.93
N TYR A 156 -2.29 4.24 13.04
CA TYR A 156 -2.77 3.34 14.09
C TYR A 156 -4.00 3.91 14.80
N VAL A 157 -4.02 5.21 15.08
CA VAL A 157 -5.22 5.88 15.63
C VAL A 157 -6.42 5.67 14.71
N THR A 158 -6.22 5.81 13.39
CA THR A 158 -7.29 5.55 12.40
C THR A 158 -7.77 4.09 12.47
N CYS A 159 -6.85 3.12 12.57
CA CYS A 159 -7.20 1.71 12.72
C CYS A 159 -8.01 1.44 14.00
N VAL A 160 -7.62 2.05 15.13
CA VAL A 160 -8.34 1.93 16.40
C VAL A 160 -9.76 2.49 16.27
N VAL A 161 -9.92 3.66 15.66
CA VAL A 161 -11.24 4.27 15.41
C VAL A 161 -12.11 3.35 14.54
N GLU A 162 -11.57 2.78 13.47
CA GLU A 162 -12.28 1.84 12.60
C GLU A 162 -12.71 0.57 13.34
N VAL A 163 -11.83 0.03 14.19
CA VAL A 163 -12.15 -1.12 15.07
C VAL A 163 -13.26 -0.76 16.06
N VAL A 164 -13.20 0.41 16.72
CA VAL A 164 -14.25 0.86 17.65
C VAL A 164 -15.60 0.99 16.94
N ILE A 165 -15.61 1.53 15.72
CA ILE A 165 -16.82 1.61 14.88
C ILE A 165 -17.35 0.21 14.56
N LEU A 166 -16.48 -0.76 14.27
CA LEU A 166 -16.87 -2.16 14.01
C LEU A 166 -17.40 -2.86 15.28
N VAL A 167 -16.78 -2.64 16.43
CA VAL A 167 -17.20 -3.18 17.74
C VAL A 167 -18.58 -2.65 18.11
N ARG A 168 -18.81 -1.33 18.01
CA ARG A 168 -20.13 -0.71 18.25
C ARG A 168 -21.22 -1.27 17.36
N ARG A 169 -20.86 -1.80 16.18
CA ARG A 169 -21.79 -2.45 15.25
C ARG A 169 -22.05 -3.94 15.58
N GLY A 170 -21.54 -4.45 16.70
CA GLY A 170 -21.96 -5.71 17.32
C GLY A 170 -21.42 -7.00 16.69
N LYS A 171 -20.32 -6.96 15.93
CA LYS A 171 -19.81 -8.14 15.18
C LYS A 171 -18.41 -8.58 15.61
N TRP A 172 -18.37 -9.26 16.76
CA TRP A 172 -17.14 -9.78 17.36
C TRP A 172 -16.39 -10.79 16.50
N ARG A 173 -17.10 -11.66 15.76
CA ARG A 173 -16.46 -12.77 15.00
C ARG A 173 -15.61 -12.33 13.81
N TRP A 174 -15.80 -11.12 13.29
CA TRP A 174 -15.07 -10.61 12.11
C TRP A 174 -13.97 -9.59 12.47
N LEU A 175 -13.78 -9.31 13.76
CA LEU A 175 -12.72 -8.41 14.26
C LEU A 175 -11.33 -9.05 14.23
N TRP A 176 -11.26 -10.38 14.27
CA TRP A 176 -10.00 -11.12 14.29
C TRP A 176 -9.16 -10.89 13.01
N CYS A 177 -9.80 -10.81 11.84
CA CYS A 177 -9.08 -10.61 10.57
C CYS A 177 -8.29 -9.29 10.50
N PRO A 178 -8.90 -8.10 10.72
CA PRO A 178 -8.14 -6.86 10.71
C PRO A 178 -7.18 -6.75 11.90
N PHE A 179 -7.53 -7.33 13.07
CA PHE A 179 -6.64 -7.36 14.22
C PHE A 179 -5.34 -8.12 13.93
N ILE A 180 -5.43 -9.32 13.35
CA ILE A 180 -4.26 -10.10 12.92
C ILE A 180 -3.41 -9.32 11.91
N LEU A 181 -4.03 -8.66 10.93
CA LEU A 181 -3.30 -7.86 9.94
C LEU A 181 -2.59 -6.65 10.57
N ILE A 182 -3.23 -5.97 11.52
CA ILE A 182 -2.62 -4.86 12.27
C ILE A 182 -1.46 -5.37 13.12
N THR A 183 -1.60 -6.53 13.79
CA THR A 183 -0.52 -7.14 14.57
C THR A 183 0.66 -7.52 13.67
N ILE A 184 0.41 -8.12 12.51
CA ILE A 184 1.47 -8.44 11.54
C ILE A 184 2.17 -7.16 11.08
N LEU A 185 1.43 -6.10 10.77
CA LEU A 185 2.00 -4.80 10.39
C LEU A 185 2.85 -4.21 11.51
N ALA A 186 2.35 -4.20 12.75
CA ALA A 186 3.09 -3.69 13.90
C ALA A 186 4.38 -4.49 14.16
N ILE A 187 4.35 -5.81 13.99
CA ILE A 187 5.54 -6.65 14.09
C ILE A 187 6.54 -6.28 12.98
N VAL A 188 6.09 -6.14 11.73
CA VAL A 188 6.98 -5.79 10.61
C VAL A 188 7.59 -4.40 10.80
N GLU A 189 6.83 -3.41 11.25
CA GLU A 189 7.34 -2.06 11.55
C GLU A 189 8.31 -2.06 12.74
N ALA A 190 7.97 -2.74 13.85
CA ALA A 190 8.85 -2.83 15.01
C ALA A 190 10.20 -3.51 14.69
N ASN A 191 10.17 -4.58 13.89
CA ASN A 191 11.41 -5.21 13.40
C ASN A 191 12.14 -4.38 12.34
N ALA A 192 11.47 -3.43 11.70
CA ALA A 192 12.14 -2.51 10.81
C ALA A 192 12.95 -1.46 11.59
N GLU A 193 12.51 -1.06 12.78
CA GLU A 193 13.14 -0.06 13.65
C GLU A 193 14.23 -0.65 14.57
N LEU A 194 14.08 -1.92 14.97
CA LEU A 194 15.03 -2.58 15.87
C LEU A 194 16.22 -3.16 15.10
N PRO A 195 17.47 -2.99 15.60
CA PRO A 195 18.64 -3.67 15.05
C PRO A 195 18.45 -5.20 15.08
N ASP A 196 19.02 -5.90 14.09
CA ASP A 196 18.86 -7.35 13.79
C ASP A 196 19.04 -8.33 14.98
N SER A 197 19.43 -7.87 16.17
CA SER A 197 19.78 -8.66 17.34
C SER A 197 18.79 -8.61 18.51
N THR A 198 17.83 -7.69 18.58
CA THR A 198 17.17 -7.40 19.88
C THR A 198 15.82 -8.08 20.12
N LEU A 199 15.10 -8.50 19.09
CA LEU A 199 13.85 -9.26 19.25
C LEU A 199 13.75 -10.35 18.19
N GLY A 200 14.14 -11.57 18.56
CA GLY A 200 13.86 -12.81 17.80
C GLY A 200 12.37 -13.15 17.68
N MET A 201 11.49 -12.17 17.78
CA MET A 201 10.03 -12.25 17.69
C MET A 201 9.49 -11.94 16.30
N VAL A 202 10.32 -11.90 15.25
CA VAL A 202 9.76 -12.13 13.92
C VAL A 202 9.27 -13.58 13.93
N PRO A 203 7.98 -13.86 13.69
CA PRO A 203 7.56 -15.23 13.46
C PRO A 203 8.43 -15.74 12.33
N HIS A 204 9.20 -16.82 12.52
CA HIS A 204 10.10 -17.35 11.48
C HIS A 204 9.39 -17.48 10.13
N ALA A 205 8.07 -17.68 10.15
CA ALA A 205 7.17 -17.61 9.00
C ALA A 205 7.27 -16.30 8.20
N VAL A 206 7.25 -15.11 8.82
CA VAL A 206 7.29 -13.82 8.12
C VAL A 206 8.68 -13.55 7.53
N ALA A 207 9.75 -13.80 8.30
CA ALA A 207 11.12 -13.65 7.80
C ALA A 207 11.42 -14.63 6.65
N SER A 208 10.99 -15.89 6.79
CA SER A 208 11.14 -16.90 5.75
C SER A 208 10.28 -16.57 4.53
N PHE A 209 9.07 -16.05 4.71
CA PHE A 209 8.21 -15.62 3.62
C PHE A 209 8.82 -14.46 2.83
N LEU A 210 9.35 -13.44 3.51
CA LEU A 210 10.00 -12.30 2.86
C LEU A 210 11.28 -12.70 2.11
N LYS A 211 12.07 -13.63 2.66
CA LYS A 211 13.25 -14.20 1.99
C LYS A 211 12.87 -15.08 0.80
N LEU A 212 11.85 -15.94 0.95
CA LEU A 212 11.36 -16.85 -0.09
C LEU A 212 10.78 -16.09 -1.28
N THR A 213 10.02 -15.03 -1.02
CA THR A 213 9.40 -14.20 -2.06
C THR A 213 10.35 -13.21 -2.71
N ARG A 214 11.61 -13.11 -2.24
CA ARG A 214 12.63 -12.11 -2.67
C ARG A 214 12.12 -10.66 -2.64
N LEU A 215 11.04 -10.39 -1.90
CA LEU A 215 10.42 -9.07 -1.81
C LEU A 215 11.37 -8.05 -1.16
N SER A 216 12.22 -8.50 -0.23
CA SER A 216 13.24 -7.68 0.44
C SER A 216 14.29 -7.11 -0.51
N ASN A 217 14.52 -7.75 -1.67
CA ASN A 217 15.48 -7.27 -2.66
C ASN A 217 14.81 -6.40 -3.74
N ARG A 218 13.47 -6.36 -3.79
CA ARG A 218 12.71 -5.57 -4.78
C ARG A 218 12.21 -4.24 -4.21
N TYR A 219 11.78 -4.22 -2.95
CA TYR A 219 11.18 -3.04 -2.32
C TYR A 219 11.98 -2.56 -1.11
N LEU A 220 12.03 -1.25 -0.91
CA LEU A 220 12.53 -0.67 0.35
C LEU A 220 11.55 -0.95 1.50
N LYS A 221 12.04 -0.87 2.75
CA LYS A 221 11.20 -1.13 3.94
C LYS A 221 9.96 -0.23 3.97
N PHE A 222 10.10 1.06 3.71
CA PHE A 222 8.96 1.99 3.67
C PHE A 222 7.95 1.68 2.55
N GLU A 223 8.40 1.15 1.41
CA GLU A 223 7.52 0.75 0.30
C GLU A 223 6.68 -0.47 0.70
N LEU A 224 7.30 -1.45 1.37
CA LEU A 224 6.61 -2.63 1.89
C LEU A 224 5.56 -2.24 2.95
N VAL A 225 5.93 -1.33 3.87
CA VAL A 225 5.01 -0.81 4.89
C VAL A 225 3.83 -0.09 4.25
N THR A 226 4.05 0.70 3.20
CA THR A 226 3.00 1.37 2.44
C THR A 226 2.01 0.38 1.83
N ILE A 227 2.50 -0.70 1.20
CA ILE A 227 1.67 -1.77 0.64
C ILE A 227 0.87 -2.46 1.76
N LEU A 228 1.51 -2.76 2.88
CA LEU A 228 0.85 -3.46 3.99
C LEU A 228 -0.24 -2.60 4.65
N ARG A 229 0.01 -1.29 4.83
CA ARG A 229 -1.00 -0.33 5.27
C ARG A 229 -2.19 -0.27 4.30
N ALA A 230 -1.94 -0.34 3.00
CA ALA A 230 -3.00 -0.40 1.99
C ALA A 230 -3.83 -1.69 2.09
N ILE A 231 -3.18 -2.85 2.31
CA ILE A 231 -3.87 -4.13 2.55
C ILE A 231 -4.79 -4.03 3.77
N VAL A 232 -4.29 -3.47 4.87
CA VAL A 232 -5.07 -3.26 6.11
C VAL A 232 -6.29 -2.39 5.82
N LYS A 233 -6.13 -1.20 5.22
CA LYS A 233 -7.25 -0.30 4.88
C LYS A 233 -8.26 -0.98 3.94
N ALA A 234 -7.78 -1.64 2.90
CA ALA A 234 -8.64 -2.34 1.94
C ALA A 234 -9.42 -3.49 2.60
N SER A 235 -8.83 -4.16 3.60
CA SER A 235 -9.51 -5.19 4.39
C SER A 235 -10.68 -4.63 5.22
N PHE A 236 -10.51 -3.45 5.84
CA PHE A 236 -11.59 -2.77 6.56
C PHE A 236 -12.75 -2.41 5.63
N VAL A 237 -12.44 -1.85 4.45
CA VAL A 237 -13.44 -1.55 3.42
C VAL A 237 -14.15 -2.84 2.97
N ALA A 238 -13.41 -3.90 2.66
CA ALA A 238 -13.99 -5.17 2.24
C ALA A 238 -14.94 -5.75 3.30
N LEU A 239 -14.55 -5.73 4.58
CA LEU A 239 -15.38 -6.23 5.68
C LEU A 239 -16.66 -5.41 5.87
N THR A 240 -16.58 -4.08 5.78
CA THR A 240 -17.76 -3.21 5.88
C THR A 240 -18.73 -3.40 4.71
N GLN A 241 -18.23 -3.73 3.52
CA GLN A 241 -19.03 -4.04 2.33
C GLN A 241 -19.67 -5.44 2.42
N LEU A 242 -18.89 -6.48 2.75
CA LEU A 242 -19.40 -7.85 2.93
C LEU A 242 -20.48 -7.94 4.02
N ARG A 243 -20.42 -7.07 5.04
CA ARG A 243 -21.46 -6.93 6.08
C ARG A 243 -22.85 -6.68 5.50
N ARG A 244 -22.97 -5.86 4.46
CA ARG A 244 -24.27 -5.49 3.85
C ARG A 244 -24.97 -6.71 3.24
N ILE A 245 -24.21 -7.72 2.81
CA ILE A 245 -24.73 -8.94 2.22
C ILE A 245 -25.36 -9.86 3.26
N ASN A 246 -24.65 -10.12 4.36
CA ASN A 246 -25.09 -11.10 5.36
C ASN A 246 -26.36 -10.64 6.09
N VAL A 247 -26.54 -9.33 6.31
CA VAL A 247 -27.77 -8.78 6.92
C VAL A 247 -28.96 -8.92 5.97
N ALA A 248 -28.78 -8.62 4.68
CA ALA A 248 -29.84 -8.80 3.67
C ALA A 248 -30.25 -10.28 3.52
N ALA A 249 -29.28 -11.21 3.62
CA ALA A 249 -29.54 -12.65 3.59
C ALA A 249 -30.20 -13.21 4.86
N TYR A 250 -30.06 -12.51 6.00
CA TYR A 250 -30.68 -12.89 7.27
C TYR A 250 -32.13 -12.40 7.37
N ILE A 251 -32.39 -11.15 6.95
CA ILE A 251 -33.75 -10.58 6.88
C ILE A 251 -34.65 -11.40 5.93
N TRP A 252 -34.09 -11.89 4.80
CA TRP A 252 -34.82 -12.74 3.86
C TRP A 252 -35.09 -14.17 4.39
N ARG A 253 -34.33 -14.64 5.38
CA ARG A 253 -34.56 -15.94 6.03
C ARG A 253 -35.50 -15.87 7.23
N GLY A 254 -35.56 -14.72 7.91
CA GLY A 254 -36.46 -14.49 9.05
C GLY A 254 -37.87 -14.02 8.67
N THR A 255 -38.19 -13.86 7.38
CA THR A 255 -39.52 -13.44 6.88
C THR A 255 -40.41 -14.62 6.45
N TRP A 256 -39.98 -15.86 6.74
CA TRP A 256 -40.71 -17.10 6.47
C TRP A 256 -41.02 -17.90 7.75
N TYR A 257 -41.22 -17.20 8.86
CA TYR A 257 -41.84 -17.73 10.08
C TYR A 257 -42.90 -16.75 10.56
#